data_AF-A0AAN6W560-F1
#
_entry.id   AF-A0AAN6W560-F1
#
_cell.length_a   1.000
_cell.length_b   1.000
_cell.length_c   1.000
_cell.angle_alpha   90.00
_cell.angle_beta   90.00
_cell.angle_gamma   90.00
#
_symmetry.space_group_name_H-M   'P 1'
#
loop_
_entity.id
_entity.type
_entity.pdbx_description
1 polymer ?
#
loop_
_entity_poly.entity_id
_entity_poly.type
_entity_poly.pdbx_seq_one_letter_code
_entity_poly.pdbx_strand_id
1 'polypeptide(L)'
;WAKLMALTEALNLSILRLCLATGHDGVEVNAFTNSYTTLEYLHTEPFASPGFKPTMHPMYAYLCKLSKGLKEMGAALTLSWIPGHKHGVLRHKLADTTSRATLSKKLKEL
;
A
#
# COMPACT_ATOMS: atom_id res chain seq x y z
N TRP A 1 -8.38 2.20 -7.11
CA TRP A 1 -9.07 2.00 -5.81
C TRP A 1 -8.77 0.67 -5.15
N ALA A 2 -9.15 -0.49 -5.71
CA ALA A 2 -8.81 -1.80 -5.12
C ALA A 2 -7.31 -1.96 -4.81
N LYS A 3 -6.45 -1.48 -5.70
CA LYS A 3 -4.99 -1.48 -5.50
C LYS A 3 -4.50 -0.53 -4.39
N LEU A 4 -5.17 0.62 -4.24
CA LEU A 4 -4.91 1.56 -3.16
C LEU A 4 -5.31 0.93 -1.81
N MET A 5 -6.50 0.34 -1.73
CA MET A 5 -6.96 -0.37 -0.53
C MET A 5 -6.05 -1.54 -0.16
N ALA A 6 -5.59 -2.32 -1.13
CA ALA A 6 -4.65 -3.42 -0.90
C ALA A 6 -3.33 -2.92 -0.29
N LEU A 7 -2.80 -1.80 -0.80
CA LEU A 7 -1.60 -1.18 -0.24
C LEU A 7 -1.86 -0.63 1.18
N THR A 8 -2.98 0.06 1.39
CA THR A 8 -3.38 0.58 2.70
C THR A 8 -3.48 -0.53 3.75
N GLU A 9 -4.11 -1.65 3.41
CA GLU A 9 -4.26 -2.79 4.31
C GLU A 9 -2.92 -3.46 4.60
N ALA A 10 -2.06 -3.62 3.59
CA ALA A 10 -0.72 -4.14 3.78
C ALA A 10 0.11 -3.28 4.75
N LEU A 11 -0.01 -1.96 4.66
CA LEU A 11 0.65 -1.02 5.58
C LEU A 11 0.06 -1.10 6.99
N ASN A 12 -1.27 -1.17 7.12
CA ASN A 12 -1.93 -1.34 8.42
C ASN A 12 -1.47 -2.62 9.13
N LEU A 13 -1.44 -3.74 8.43
CA LEU A 13 -0.93 -5.01 8.96
C LEU A 13 0.55 -4.95 9.34
N SER A 14 1.35 -4.20 8.58
CA SER A 14 2.77 -4.01 8.89
C SER A 14 2.95 -3.23 10.19
N ILE A 15 2.20 -2.13 10.38
CA ILE A 15 2.20 -1.36 11.63
C ILE A 15 1.76 -2.22 12.81
N LEU A 16 0.66 -2.96 12.69
CA LEU A 16 0.19 -3.86 13.75
C LEU A 16 1.26 -4.88 14.15
N ARG A 17 1.99 -5.45 13.19
CA ARG A 17 3.11 -6.36 13.47
C ARG A 17 4.26 -5.67 14.18
N LEU A 18 4.59 -4.43 13.80
CA LEU A 18 5.62 -3.63 14.47
C LEU A 18 5.23 -3.33 15.91
N CYS A 19 3.96 -2.99 16.17
CA CYS A 19 3.47 -2.73 17.53
C CYS A 19 3.58 -3.96 18.45
N LEU A 20 3.59 -5.16 17.87
CA LEU A 20 3.74 -6.43 18.59
C LEU A 20 5.20 -6.89 18.70
N ALA A 21 6.12 -6.28 17.97
CA ALA A 21 7.54 -6.63 18.00
C ALA A 21 8.21 -6.07 19.26
N THR A 22 9.21 -6.77 19.81
CA THR A 22 9.92 -6.35 21.03
C THR A 22 10.97 -5.26 20.81
N GLY A 23 11.22 -4.87 19.55
CA GLY A 23 12.10 -3.77 19.17
C GLY A 23 11.77 -3.30 17.74
N HIS A 24 11.86 -2.00 17.48
CA HIS A 24 11.41 -1.39 16.22
C HIS A 24 12.44 -0.40 15.65
N ASP A 25 13.57 -0.21 16.34
CA ASP A 25 14.57 0.77 15.97
C ASP A 25 15.26 0.34 14.66
N GLY A 26 15.28 1.24 13.68
CA GLY A 26 15.86 0.98 12.35
C GLY A 26 15.07 0.02 11.45
N VAL A 27 13.80 -0.27 11.75
CA VAL A 27 13.00 -1.16 10.89
C VAL A 27 12.56 -0.46 9.61
N GLU A 28 12.75 -1.14 8.47
CA GLU A 28 12.27 -0.69 7.17
C GLU A 28 11.05 -1.50 6.71
N VAL A 29 9.95 -0.79 6.43
CA VAL A 29 8.77 -1.34 5.76
C VAL A 29 8.90 -1.11 4.27
N ASN A 30 9.08 -2.19 3.52
CA ASN A 30 9.16 -2.16 2.06
C ASN A 30 7.84 -2.65 1.46
N ALA A 31 7.11 -1.77 0.79
CA ALA A 31 5.86 -2.12 0.11
C ALA A 31 5.99 -1.95 -1.40
N PHE A 32 5.51 -2.96 -2.13
CA PHE A 32 5.63 -3.05 -3.57
C PHE A 32 4.24 -3.01 -4.23
N THR A 33 4.11 -2.28 -5.33
CA THR A 33 2.88 -2.22 -6.12
C THR A 33 3.16 -2.42 -7.60
N ASN A 34 2.28 -3.16 -8.29
CA ASN A 34 2.31 -3.24 -9.75
C ASN A 34 1.64 -2.04 -10.44
N SER A 35 1.03 -1.13 -9.68
CA SER A 35 0.25 -0.04 -10.21
C SER A 35 1.02 1.27 -10.14
N TYR A 36 1.56 1.66 -11.28
CA TYR A 36 2.18 2.97 -11.45
C TYR A 36 1.23 4.09 -11.00
N THR A 37 -0.04 4.05 -11.42
CA THR A 37 -1.06 5.03 -11.03
C THR A 37 -1.33 5.11 -9.52
N THR A 38 -1.13 4.03 -8.77
CA THR A 38 -1.27 4.07 -7.30
C THR A 38 -0.06 4.72 -6.67
N LEU A 39 1.13 4.46 -7.22
CA LEU A 39 2.36 5.09 -6.76
C LEU A 39 2.34 6.60 -7.08
N GLU A 40 2.01 6.95 -8.31
CA GLU A 40 1.86 8.33 -8.78
C GLU A 40 0.84 9.10 -7.92
N TYR A 41 -0.33 8.50 -7.63
CA TYR A 41 -1.35 9.08 -6.74
C TYR A 41 -0.82 9.40 -5.33
N LEU A 42 0.12 8.60 -4.81
CA LEU A 42 0.71 8.81 -3.48
C LEU A 42 1.86 9.81 -3.49
N HIS A 43 2.51 9.98 -4.63
CA HIS A 43 3.56 10.97 -4.83
C HIS A 43 3.05 12.33 -5.30
N THR A 44 1.83 12.39 -5.85
CA THR A 44 1.24 13.67 -6.25
C THR A 44 0.90 14.46 -4.99
N GLU A 45 1.43 15.68 -4.88
CA GLU A 45 1.03 16.57 -3.80
C GLU A 45 -0.49 16.79 -3.85
N PRO A 46 -1.17 16.86 -2.69
CA PRO A 46 -2.63 16.97 -2.61
C PRO A 46 -3.23 18.21 -3.31
N PHE A 47 -2.38 19.12 -3.81
CA PHE A 47 -2.74 20.36 -4.50
C PHE A 47 -2.24 20.44 -5.95
N ALA A 48 -1.59 19.40 -6.47
CA ALA A 48 -0.89 19.45 -7.77
C ALA A 48 -1.80 19.39 -9.01
N SER A 49 -3.13 19.21 -8.88
CA SER A 49 -4.02 19.13 -10.04
C SER A 49 -5.37 19.84 -9.80
N PRO A 50 -5.71 20.87 -10.60
CA PRO A 50 -6.97 21.60 -10.50
C PRO A 50 -8.10 20.75 -11.10
N GLY A 51 -8.69 19.86 -10.30
CA GLY A 51 -9.82 19.02 -10.72
C GLY A 51 -9.91 17.70 -9.97
N PHE A 52 -8.80 17.27 -9.37
CA PHE A 52 -8.75 16.07 -8.54
C PHE A 52 -8.14 16.45 -7.19
N LYS A 53 -8.94 16.35 -6.13
CA LYS A 53 -8.49 16.59 -4.75
C LYS A 53 -8.27 15.24 -4.07
N PRO A 54 -7.02 14.72 -3.97
CA PRO A 54 -6.72 13.46 -3.29
C PRO A 54 -7.25 13.43 -1.86
N THR A 55 -7.33 14.61 -1.22
CA THR A 55 -7.84 14.86 0.13
C THR A 55 -9.31 14.53 0.35
N MET A 56 -10.11 14.37 -0.72
CA MET A 56 -11.54 14.01 -0.60
C MET A 56 -11.77 12.49 -0.47
N HIS A 57 -10.73 11.66 -0.63
CA HIS A 57 -10.89 10.21 -0.58
C HIS A 57 -10.55 9.64 0.83
N PRO A 58 -11.44 8.86 1.46
CA PRO A 58 -11.23 8.34 2.82
C PRO A 58 -9.92 7.56 3.00
N MET A 59 -9.48 6.84 1.96
CA MET A 59 -8.22 6.07 1.99
C MET A 59 -6.96 6.93 2.00
N TYR A 60 -7.01 8.16 1.48
CA TYR A 60 -5.86 9.06 1.51
C TYR A 60 -5.58 9.52 2.93
N ALA A 61 -6.60 10.02 3.63
CA ALA A 61 -6.48 10.42 5.03
C ALA A 61 -5.99 9.27 5.92
N TYR A 62 -6.50 8.06 5.69
CA TYR A 62 -6.07 6.88 6.42
C TYR A 62 -4.61 6.50 6.10
N LEU A 63 -4.18 6.55 4.85
CA LEU A 63 -2.77 6.35 4.47
C LEU A 63 -1.83 7.38 5.10
N CYS A 64 -2.23 8.66 5.14
CA CYS A 64 -1.46 9.69 5.84
C CYS A 64 -1.32 9.36 7.34
N LYS A 65 -2.39 8.86 7.97
CA LYS A 65 -2.35 8.40 9.37
C LYS A 65 -1.38 7.24 9.57
N LEU A 66 -1.40 6.24 8.67
CA LEU A 66 -0.48 5.09 8.73
C LEU A 66 0.98 5.53 8.52
N SER A 67 1.24 6.41 7.55
CA SER A 67 2.57 6.97 7.29
C SER A 67 3.11 7.73 8.51
N LYS A 68 2.27 8.57 9.13
CA LYS A 68 2.63 9.27 10.37
C LYS A 68 2.93 8.28 11.50
N GLY A 69 2.12 7.25 11.66
CA GLY A 69 2.34 6.20 12.67
C GLY A 69 3.68 5.48 12.49
N LEU A 70 4.05 5.11 11.26
CA LEU A 70 5.37 4.51 10.97
C LEU A 70 6.51 5.44 11.36
N LYS A 71 6.40 6.73 11.00
CA LYS A 71 7.42 7.74 11.33
C LYS A 71 7.58 7.91 12.85
N GLU A 72 6.48 7.94 13.61
CA GLU A 72 6.51 8.04 15.07
C GLU A 72 7.13 6.82 15.74
N MET A 73 7.05 5.65 15.10
CA MET A 73 7.70 4.41 15.55
C MET A 73 9.19 4.32 15.16
N GLY A 74 9.74 5.31 14.45
CA GLY A 74 11.11 5.24 13.93
C GLY A 74 11.29 4.30 12.74
N ALA A 75 10.19 3.84 12.14
CA ALA A 75 10.22 2.95 10.98
C ALA A 75 10.25 3.75 9.67
N ALA A 76 11.14 3.35 8.75
CA ALA A 76 11.16 3.92 7.41
C ALA A 76 10.15 3.20 6.51
N LEU A 77 9.47 3.94 5.63
CA LEU A 77 8.56 3.38 4.62
C LEU A 77 9.13 3.62 3.23
N THR A 78 9.40 2.53 2.51
CA THR A 78 9.77 2.58 1.10
C THR A 78 8.64 2.01 0.27
N LEU A 79 8.10 2.84 -0.63
CA LEU A 79 7.13 2.44 -1.65
C LEU A 79 7.85 2.29 -2.98
N SER A 80 7.73 1.12 -3.60
CA SER A 80 8.40 0.86 -4.88
C SER A 80 7.43 0.27 -5.90
N TRP A 81 7.57 0.74 -7.15
CA TRP A 81 6.86 0.17 -8.27
C TRP A 81 7.64 -1.00 -8.85
N ILE A 82 6.97 -2.14 -9.02
CA ILE A 82 7.53 -3.32 -9.70
C ILE A 82 6.62 -3.65 -10.90
N PRO A 83 7.11 -3.50 -12.15
CA PRO A 83 6.28 -3.66 -13.34
C PRO A 83 5.93 -5.12 -13.66
N GLY A 84 4.63 -5.44 -13.65
CA GLY A 84 4.08 -6.65 -14.29
C GLY A 84 4.50 -7.96 -13.64
N HIS A 85 4.55 -9.05 -14.41
CA HIS A 85 4.88 -10.41 -13.93
C HIS A 85 6.27 -10.91 -14.34
N LYS A 86 7.02 -10.12 -15.13
CA LYS A 86 8.26 -10.56 -15.79
C LYS A 86 9.54 -10.29 -14.99
N HIS A 87 9.43 -9.73 -13.78
CA HIS A 87 10.57 -9.38 -12.93
C HIS A 87 11.02 -10.53 -12.01
N GLY A 88 10.46 -11.75 -12.15
CA GLY A 88 10.93 -12.96 -11.44
C GLY A 88 10.70 -12.99 -9.92
N VAL A 89 10.08 -11.98 -9.32
CA VAL A 89 9.87 -11.92 -7.87
C VAL A 89 8.69 -12.83 -7.48
N LEU A 90 9.01 -13.99 -6.92
CA LEU A 90 8.05 -15.04 -6.55
C LEU A 90 6.88 -14.53 -5.70
N ARG A 91 7.17 -13.69 -4.70
CA ARG A 91 6.14 -13.14 -3.79
C ARG A 91 5.15 -12.22 -4.48
N HIS A 92 5.57 -11.53 -5.55
CA HIS A 92 4.67 -10.69 -6.34
C HIS A 92 3.71 -11.55 -7.17
N LYS A 93 4.22 -12.62 -7.80
CA LYS A 93 3.37 -13.60 -8.53
C LYS A 93 2.32 -14.22 -7.59
N LEU A 94 2.70 -14.54 -6.36
CA LEU A 94 1.79 -15.05 -5.35
C LEU A 94 0.71 -14.01 -4.99
N ALA A 95 1.10 -12.77 -4.70
CA ALA A 95 0.15 -11.69 -4.38
C ALA A 95 -0.86 -11.46 -5.51
N ASP A 96 -0.41 -11.49 -6.77
CA ASP A 96 -1.28 -11.33 -7.93
C ASP A 96 -2.29 -12.49 -8.08
N THR A 97 -1.82 -13.72 -7.87
CA THR A 97 -2.66 -14.93 -7.91
C THR A 97 -3.73 -14.89 -6.81
N THR A 98 -3.34 -14.54 -5.58
CA THR A 98 -4.26 -14.38 -4.45
C THR A 98 -5.30 -13.29 -4.73
N SER A 99 -4.88 -12.15 -5.26
CA SER A 99 -5.79 -11.04 -5.58
C SER A 99 -6.86 -11.45 -6.58
N ARG A 100 -6.48 -12.18 -7.65
CA ARG A 100 -7.41 -12.68 -8.66
C ARG A 100 -8.40 -13.70 -8.10
N ALA A 101 -7.93 -14.60 -7.23
CA ALA A 101 -8.77 -15.59 -6.57
C ALA A 101 -9.82 -14.93 -5.66
N THR A 102 -9.40 -13.95 -4.86
CA THR A 102 -10.30 -13.20 -3.97
C THR A 102 -11.37 -12.42 -4.74
N LEU A 103 -10.99 -11.74 -5.83
CA LEU A 103 -11.93 -11.03 -6.70
C LEU A 103 -12.95 -11.99 -7.34
N SER A 104 -12.48 -13.12 -7.85
CA SER A 104 -13.34 -14.13 -8.49
C SER A 104 -14.31 -14.77 -7.49
N LYS A 105 -13.89 -14.98 -6.23
CA LYS A 105 -14.76 -15.46 -5.16
C LYS A 105 -15.84 -14.44 -4.83
N LYS A 106 -15.46 -13.18 -4.62
CA LYS A 106 -16.41 -12.10 -4.30
C LYS A 106 -17.43 -11.86 -5.41
N LEU A 107 -17.02 -11.96 -6.67
CA LEU A 107 -17.93 -11.86 -7.83
C LEU A 107 -18.97 -12.99 -7.89
N LYS A 108 -18.71 -14.16 -7.29
CA LYS A 108 -19.68 -15.26 -7.20
C LYS A 108 -20.64 -15.13 -6.03
N GLU A 109 -20.29 -14.32 -5.03
CA GLU A 109 -21.10 -14.04 -3.85
C GLU A 109 -22.08 -12.88 -4.07
N LEU A 110 -21.92 -12.13 -5.16
CA LEU A 110 -22.76 -11.02 -5.62
C LEU A 110 -23.69 -11.50 -6.73
#